data_AF-A0A1D2MS43-F1
#
_entry.id   AF-A0A1D2MS43-F1
#
_cell.length_a   1.000
_cell.length_b   1.000
_cell.length_c   1.000
_cell.angle_alpha   90.00
_cell.angle_beta   90.00
_cell.angle_gamma   90.00
#
_symmetry.space_group_name_H-M   'P 1'
#
loop_
_entity.id
_entity.type
_entity.pdbx_description
1 polymer ?
#
loop_
_entity_poly.entity_id
_entity_poly.type
_entity_poly.pdbx_seq_one_letter_code
_entity_poly.pdbx_strand_id
1 'polypeptide(L)'
;MTGSGGGSTATTKQRTVSTTDDPSRAAIEKMYKIYEQLNSAEDKSLLEHQFGELLTAVHGSEKEKRLSSQFITRFLEYFPRLEEKAINSLLDLCEDDDVSIRKQAEKDLITVCKKLPHVVPKIADVFAQLMQTNDNSELSVIHNSLVSLLHINAKSAIVGLYAQIKTGEPVVKDRCFKFLTAKLKDLGPEIINLEFEKRLLSETRRILPDLTGEEFKVAMALLNDSKILKTLSGQQAIVDMVANLLDLKKDFDPTEEYSIQKLLILYVLHKLGGQCPEFFSEDPDRLKDFRGRLQYLARATQAYMKKLREDLQNKKGEELKKEENRVKIAALKTLANITAVIRDLFHHPPSYKTTIGLSWRPLARLGGAKRKSATGPEITTVEKAKVAREGPLQIYQPPSGKFSARAGNYTPQRQGGRGGGQQGNFRNRFRGGGGRPFRGGGGGRFGRF
;
A
#
# COMPACT_ATOMS: atom_id res chain seq x y z
N MET A 1 -39.17 69.51 63.47
CA MET A 1 -37.92 69.14 64.17
C MET A 1 -38.21 67.95 65.06
N THR A 2 -37.40 66.88 64.93
CA THR A 2 -37.12 65.79 65.91
C THR A 2 -38.34 65.03 66.48
N GLY A 3 -38.59 63.74 66.23
CA GLY A 3 -37.67 62.60 66.13
C GLY A 3 -37.89 61.68 67.34
N SER A 4 -38.40 60.46 67.13
CA SER A 4 -38.27 59.35 68.08
C SER A 4 -38.47 58.01 67.35
N GLY A 5 -37.36 57.28 67.16
CA GLY A 5 -37.35 55.83 66.91
C GLY A 5 -37.57 55.09 68.23
N GLY A 6 -37.74 53.78 68.32
CA GLY A 6 -37.49 52.68 67.40
C GLY A 6 -37.31 51.46 68.32
N GLY A 7 -38.06 50.39 68.08
CA GLY A 7 -38.02 49.18 68.92
C GLY A 7 -38.64 48.02 68.17
N SER A 8 -37.86 47.41 67.29
CA SER A 8 -38.26 46.27 66.46
C SER A 8 -37.99 44.96 67.21
N THR A 9 -39.04 44.20 67.49
CA THR A 9 -38.98 42.89 68.14
C THR A 9 -38.72 41.81 67.08
N ALA A 10 -37.56 41.16 67.18
CA ALA A 10 -37.21 40.01 66.35
C ALA A 10 -37.98 38.77 66.78
N THR A 11 -38.96 38.35 65.96
CA THR A 11 -39.66 37.07 66.12
C THR A 11 -38.80 35.95 65.53
N THR A 12 -38.29 35.06 66.38
CA THR A 12 -37.60 33.85 65.96
C THR A 12 -38.61 32.88 65.36
N LYS A 13 -38.67 32.79 64.03
CA LYS A 13 -39.29 31.65 63.34
C LYS A 13 -38.27 30.52 63.29
N GLN A 14 -38.48 29.51 64.13
CA GLN A 14 -37.85 28.19 63.98
C GLN A 14 -38.14 27.67 62.58
N ARG A 15 -37.10 27.63 61.74
CA ARG A 15 -37.12 26.93 60.46
C ARG A 15 -37.09 25.44 60.80
N THR A 16 -38.25 24.80 60.74
CA THR A 16 -38.37 23.35 60.74
C THR A 16 -37.48 22.81 59.63
N VAL A 17 -36.38 22.16 60.02
CA VAL A 17 -35.54 21.38 59.12
C VAL A 17 -36.38 20.18 58.70
N SER A 18 -36.95 20.24 57.51
CA SER A 18 -37.53 19.08 56.84
C SER A 18 -36.38 18.15 56.48
N THR A 19 -36.04 17.22 57.37
CA THR A 19 -35.30 16.01 57.03
C THR A 19 -36.20 15.13 56.18
N THR A 20 -36.32 15.47 54.90
CA THR A 20 -36.67 14.49 53.88
C THR A 20 -35.36 13.78 53.57
N ASP A 21 -35.18 12.57 54.11
CA ASP A 21 -34.09 11.68 53.73
C ASP A 21 -34.11 11.53 52.21
N ASP A 22 -33.13 12.12 51.54
CA ASP A 22 -32.96 12.01 50.10
C ASP A 22 -32.57 10.55 49.80
N PRO A 23 -33.44 9.73 49.17
CA PRO A 23 -33.17 8.31 48.95
C PRO A 23 -31.89 8.08 48.13
N SER A 24 -31.49 9.05 47.28
CA SER A 24 -30.22 9.01 46.54
C SER A 24 -29.01 9.07 47.47
N ARG A 25 -29.06 9.86 48.55
CA ARG A 25 -27.96 9.99 49.50
C ARG A 25 -27.74 8.71 50.30
N ALA A 26 -28.81 8.08 50.75
CA ALA A 26 -28.75 6.81 51.47
C ALA A 26 -28.17 5.67 50.59
N ALA A 27 -28.56 5.64 49.30
CA ALA A 27 -28.01 4.68 48.34
C ALA A 27 -26.50 4.87 48.12
N ILE A 28 -26.04 6.11 47.96
CA ILE A 28 -24.61 6.43 47.80
C ILE A 28 -23.81 6.03 49.06
N GLU A 29 -24.32 6.33 50.26
CA GLU A 29 -23.67 5.92 51.51
C GLU A 29 -23.58 4.39 51.63
N LYS A 30 -24.61 3.66 51.16
CA LYS A 30 -24.59 2.19 51.10
C LYS A 30 -23.49 1.70 50.15
N MET A 31 -23.34 2.30 48.98
CA MET A 31 -22.28 1.92 48.02
C MET A 31 -20.88 2.12 48.59
N TYR A 32 -20.63 3.22 49.32
CA TYR A 32 -19.34 3.44 49.98
C TYR A 32 -19.08 2.42 51.09
N LYS A 33 -20.10 2.05 51.89
CA LYS A 33 -19.97 0.98 52.88
C LYS A 33 -19.61 -0.36 52.23
N ILE A 34 -20.26 -0.70 51.12
CA ILE A 34 -19.92 -1.91 50.34
C ILE A 34 -18.49 -1.84 49.82
N TYR A 35 -18.08 -0.68 49.29
CA TYR A 35 -16.71 -0.46 48.82
C TYR A 35 -15.68 -0.70 49.93
N GLU A 36 -15.91 -0.15 51.13
CA GLU A 36 -15.04 -0.35 52.29
C GLU A 36 -14.96 -1.81 52.72
N GLN A 37 -16.10 -2.52 52.73
CA GLN A 37 -16.15 -3.96 53.01
C GLN A 37 -15.33 -4.77 52.01
N LEU A 38 -15.52 -4.52 50.71
CA LEU A 38 -14.77 -5.18 49.65
C LEU A 38 -13.27 -4.86 49.72
N ASN A 39 -12.91 -3.64 50.11
CA ASN A 39 -11.50 -3.24 50.21
C ASN A 39 -10.81 -3.83 51.44
N SER A 40 -11.52 -3.95 52.57
CA SER A 40 -10.99 -4.47 53.84
C SER A 40 -11.01 -6.00 53.95
N ALA A 41 -11.79 -6.69 53.12
CA ALA A 41 -11.86 -8.15 53.14
C ALA A 41 -10.54 -8.81 52.70
N GLU A 42 -10.09 -9.76 53.51
CA GLU A 42 -8.97 -10.66 53.18
C GLU A 42 -9.32 -11.52 51.96
N ASP A 43 -10.47 -12.20 52.01
CA ASP A 43 -11.03 -12.93 50.88
C ASP A 43 -12.25 -12.20 50.32
N LYS A 44 -12.03 -11.49 49.21
CA LYS A 44 -13.06 -10.73 48.50
C LYS A 44 -14.09 -11.62 47.84
N SER A 45 -13.73 -12.85 47.47
CA SER A 45 -14.60 -13.76 46.72
C SER A 45 -15.87 -14.16 47.50
N LEU A 46 -15.84 -14.05 48.83
CA LEU A 46 -16.98 -14.33 49.70
C LEU A 46 -18.06 -13.24 49.67
N LEU A 47 -17.76 -12.06 49.12
CA LEU A 47 -18.64 -10.89 49.10
C LEU A 47 -19.42 -10.75 47.78
N GLU A 48 -19.77 -11.87 47.14
CA GLU A 48 -20.52 -11.90 45.86
C GLU A 48 -21.86 -11.14 45.95
N HIS A 49 -22.57 -11.23 47.08
CA HIS A 49 -23.82 -10.51 47.28
C HIS A 49 -23.62 -8.99 47.25
N GLN A 50 -22.64 -8.49 48.00
CA GLN A 50 -22.30 -7.07 48.06
C GLN A 50 -21.83 -6.55 46.70
N PHE A 51 -21.01 -7.32 45.99
CA PHE A 51 -20.64 -6.99 44.62
C PHE A 51 -21.87 -6.97 43.70
N GLY A 52 -22.78 -7.93 43.86
CA GLY A 52 -24.05 -7.97 43.14
C GLY A 52 -24.92 -6.72 43.36
N GLU A 53 -24.94 -6.15 44.56
CA GLU A 53 -25.64 -4.89 44.82
C GLU A 53 -25.01 -3.71 44.05
N LEU A 54 -23.67 -3.66 43.93
CA LEU A 54 -23.00 -2.65 43.10
C LEU A 54 -23.41 -2.78 41.62
N LEU A 55 -23.59 -4.00 41.12
CA LEU A 55 -24.07 -4.22 39.75
C LEU A 55 -25.47 -3.65 39.53
N THR A 56 -26.35 -3.70 40.53
CA THR A 56 -27.70 -3.14 40.42
C THR A 56 -27.72 -1.60 40.45
N ALA A 57 -26.70 -0.97 41.03
CA ALA A 57 -26.61 0.49 41.15
C ALA A 57 -26.39 1.22 39.81
N VAL A 58 -26.09 0.49 38.72
CA VAL A 58 -26.02 1.07 37.36
C VAL A 58 -27.36 1.60 36.85
N HIS A 59 -28.47 1.24 37.50
CA HIS A 59 -29.81 1.75 37.20
C HIS A 59 -30.27 2.86 38.17
N GLY A 60 -29.40 3.32 39.06
CA GLY A 60 -29.70 4.36 40.06
C GLY A 60 -29.59 5.79 39.52
N SER A 61 -29.36 6.76 40.41
CA SER A 61 -29.10 8.15 40.04
C SER A 61 -27.77 8.34 39.31
N GLU A 62 -27.56 9.50 38.66
CA GLU A 62 -26.32 9.85 37.95
C GLU A 62 -25.05 9.60 38.79
N LYS A 63 -25.10 9.92 40.09
CA LYS A 63 -23.98 9.70 41.02
C LYS A 63 -23.76 8.22 41.32
N GLU A 64 -24.83 7.46 41.50
CA GLU A 64 -24.75 6.01 41.73
C GLU A 64 -24.17 5.30 40.50
N LYS A 65 -24.60 5.67 39.28
CA LYS A 65 -24.06 5.14 38.03
C LYS A 65 -22.55 5.34 37.92
N ARG A 66 -22.08 6.58 38.14
CA ARG A 66 -20.64 6.92 38.09
C ARG A 66 -19.83 6.16 39.13
N LEU A 67 -20.34 6.03 40.36
CA LEU A 67 -19.67 5.27 41.42
C LEU A 67 -19.66 3.78 41.12
N SER A 68 -20.79 3.25 40.62
CA SER A 68 -20.94 1.84 40.27
C SER A 68 -19.91 1.45 39.20
N SER A 69 -19.80 2.22 38.12
CA SER A 69 -18.79 2.00 37.06
C SER A 69 -17.38 1.80 37.62
N GLN A 70 -16.96 2.71 38.51
CA GLN A 70 -15.62 2.68 39.11
C GLN A 70 -15.45 1.48 40.06
N PHE A 71 -16.45 1.20 40.89
CA PHE A 71 -16.38 0.13 41.89
C PHE A 71 -16.42 -1.25 41.24
N ILE A 72 -17.29 -1.46 40.24
CA ILE A 72 -17.34 -2.70 39.46
C ILE A 72 -15.97 -2.98 38.86
N THR A 73 -15.41 -2.00 38.16
CA THR A 73 -14.09 -2.10 37.51
C THR A 73 -12.96 -2.41 38.50
N ARG A 74 -13.06 -1.87 39.72
CA ARG A 74 -12.06 -2.10 40.76
C ARG A 74 -12.04 -3.55 41.24
N PHE A 75 -13.20 -4.19 41.42
CA PHE A 75 -13.31 -5.48 42.09
C PHE A 75 -13.67 -6.67 41.19
N LEU A 76 -14.00 -6.45 39.91
CA LEU A 76 -14.44 -7.50 38.99
C LEU A 76 -13.54 -8.75 38.94
N GLU A 77 -12.21 -8.58 39.00
CA GLU A 77 -11.24 -9.69 38.92
C GLU A 77 -11.36 -10.73 40.04
N TYR A 78 -12.00 -10.37 41.17
CA TYR A 78 -12.21 -11.26 42.31
C TYR A 78 -13.51 -12.08 42.20
N PHE A 79 -14.37 -11.79 41.21
CA PHE A 79 -15.72 -12.38 41.08
C PHE A 79 -15.95 -13.00 39.70
N PRO A 80 -15.22 -14.08 39.33
CA PRO A 80 -15.31 -14.68 37.99
C PRO A 80 -16.72 -15.19 37.64
N ARG A 81 -17.52 -15.61 38.64
CA ARG A 81 -18.91 -16.05 38.43
C ARG A 81 -19.86 -14.92 38.02
N LEU A 82 -19.53 -13.69 38.39
CA LEU A 82 -20.32 -12.50 38.07
C LEU A 82 -19.71 -11.71 36.92
N GLU A 83 -18.65 -12.22 36.27
CA GLU A 83 -17.89 -11.50 35.24
C GLU A 83 -18.79 -11.04 34.10
N GLU A 84 -19.56 -11.96 33.51
CA GLU A 84 -20.44 -11.65 32.39
C GLU A 84 -21.51 -10.61 32.78
N LYS A 85 -22.12 -10.79 33.96
CA LYS A 85 -23.13 -9.86 34.48
C LYS A 85 -22.53 -8.47 34.68
N ALA A 86 -21.33 -8.39 35.25
CA ALA A 86 -20.66 -7.14 35.52
C ALA A 86 -20.21 -6.42 34.25
N ILE A 87 -19.71 -7.15 33.25
CA ILE A 87 -19.41 -6.59 31.93
C ILE A 87 -20.68 -6.03 31.30
N ASN A 88 -21.79 -6.79 31.33
CA ASN A 88 -23.06 -6.31 30.77
C ASN A 88 -23.57 -5.07 31.52
N SER A 89 -23.47 -5.01 32.85
CA SER A 89 -23.82 -3.81 33.62
C SER A 89 -22.96 -2.59 33.27
N LEU A 90 -21.67 -2.77 32.94
CA LEU A 90 -20.83 -1.67 32.42
C LEU A 90 -21.21 -1.27 30.99
N LEU A 91 -21.65 -2.22 30.17
CA LEU A 91 -22.15 -1.95 28.82
C LEU A 91 -23.47 -1.19 28.85
N ASP A 92 -24.36 -1.46 29.81
CA ASP A 92 -25.58 -0.66 30.01
C ASP A 92 -25.23 0.82 30.27
N LEU A 93 -24.14 1.10 31.00
CA LEU A 93 -23.66 2.46 31.21
C LEU A 93 -23.04 3.10 29.96
N CYS A 94 -22.55 2.30 29.00
CA CYS A 94 -22.12 2.79 27.68
C CYS A 94 -23.31 3.18 26.80
N GLU A 95 -24.54 2.86 27.18
CA GLU A 95 -25.78 3.24 26.47
C GLU A 95 -26.59 4.31 27.24
N ASP A 96 -26.03 4.88 28.31
CA ASP A 96 -26.69 5.87 29.15
C ASP A 96 -27.02 7.17 28.40
N ASP A 97 -28.12 7.85 28.75
CA ASP A 97 -28.48 9.14 28.14
C ASP A 97 -27.41 10.22 28.36
N ASP A 98 -26.70 10.19 29.50
CA ASP A 98 -25.63 11.13 29.81
C ASP A 98 -24.30 10.71 29.18
N VAL A 99 -23.86 11.51 28.19
CA VAL A 99 -22.57 11.34 27.46
C VAL A 99 -21.38 11.27 28.43
N SER A 100 -21.44 11.96 29.57
CA SER A 100 -20.36 11.92 30.57
C SER A 100 -20.27 10.57 31.29
N ILE A 101 -21.40 9.89 31.53
CA ILE A 101 -21.45 8.54 32.10
C ILE A 101 -20.91 7.55 31.07
N ARG A 102 -21.37 7.63 29.81
CA ARG A 102 -20.88 6.76 28.73
C ARG A 102 -19.36 6.83 28.58
N LYS A 103 -18.80 8.03 28.47
CA LYS A 103 -17.34 8.26 28.39
C LYS A 103 -16.57 7.72 29.60
N GLN A 104 -17.18 7.71 30.78
CA GLN A 104 -16.56 7.14 31.98
C GLN A 104 -16.56 5.60 31.90
N ALA A 105 -17.71 5.00 31.57
CA ALA A 105 -17.85 3.55 31.41
C ALA A 105 -16.91 2.99 30.33
N GLU A 106 -16.75 3.69 29.20
CA GLU A 106 -15.79 3.32 28.14
C GLU A 106 -14.35 3.26 28.66
N LYS A 107 -13.92 4.24 29.47
CA LYS A 107 -12.57 4.26 30.06
C LYS A 107 -12.40 3.19 31.12
N ASP A 108 -13.45 2.93 31.88
CA ASP A 108 -13.47 1.91 32.92
C ASP A 108 -13.38 0.50 32.30
N LEU A 109 -14.06 0.26 31.18
CA LEU A 109 -13.94 -0.97 30.39
C LEU A 109 -12.52 -1.22 29.86
N ILE A 110 -11.75 -0.18 29.54
CA ILE A 110 -10.32 -0.34 29.23
C ILE A 110 -9.54 -0.86 30.44
N THR A 111 -9.86 -0.40 31.63
CA THR A 111 -9.25 -0.90 32.87
C THR A 111 -9.64 -2.35 33.14
N VAL A 112 -10.90 -2.72 32.85
CA VAL A 112 -11.33 -4.13 32.87
C VAL A 112 -10.51 -4.96 31.89
N CYS A 113 -10.33 -4.50 30.65
CA CYS A 113 -9.56 -5.23 29.63
C CYS A 113 -8.08 -5.44 30.01
N LYS A 114 -7.48 -4.54 30.79
CA LYS A 114 -6.12 -4.73 31.33
C LYS A 114 -6.04 -5.87 32.34
N LYS A 115 -7.09 -6.07 33.14
CA LYS A 115 -7.19 -7.14 34.14
C LYS A 115 -7.64 -8.46 33.54
N LEU A 116 -8.54 -8.39 32.57
CA LEU A 116 -9.20 -9.53 31.92
C LEU A 116 -8.99 -9.48 30.39
N PRO A 117 -7.80 -9.87 29.88
CA PRO A 117 -7.47 -9.74 28.45
C PRO A 117 -8.34 -10.58 27.51
N HIS A 118 -9.02 -11.62 28.00
CA HIS A 118 -9.94 -12.44 27.19
C HIS A 118 -11.22 -11.70 26.80
N VAL A 119 -11.56 -10.63 27.49
CA VAL A 119 -12.75 -9.79 27.25
C VAL A 119 -12.51 -8.79 26.10
N VAL A 120 -11.25 -8.53 25.74
CA VAL A 120 -10.84 -7.55 24.71
C VAL A 120 -11.58 -7.70 23.37
N PRO A 121 -11.79 -8.91 22.79
CA PRO A 121 -12.54 -9.04 21.53
C PRO A 121 -13.97 -8.52 21.62
N LYS A 122 -14.67 -8.82 22.72
CA LYS A 122 -16.06 -8.38 22.95
C LYS A 122 -16.12 -6.86 23.09
N ILE A 123 -15.21 -6.26 23.86
CA ILE A 123 -15.18 -4.81 24.06
C ILE A 123 -14.76 -4.05 22.79
N ALA A 124 -13.81 -4.60 22.01
CA ALA A 124 -13.45 -4.01 20.72
C ALA A 124 -14.61 -4.04 19.72
N ASP A 125 -15.42 -5.11 19.73
CA ASP A 125 -16.64 -5.24 18.92
C ASP A 125 -17.70 -4.19 19.30
N VAL A 126 -17.98 -4.05 20.60
CA VAL A 126 -18.89 -3.00 21.11
C VAL A 126 -18.37 -1.61 20.78
N PHE A 127 -17.10 -1.31 21.08
CA PHE A 127 -16.54 0.03 20.81
C PHE A 127 -16.54 0.36 19.32
N ALA A 128 -16.39 -0.64 18.45
CA ALA A 128 -16.56 -0.44 17.03
C ALA A 128 -17.98 0.02 16.67
N GLN A 129 -19.01 -0.58 17.28
CA GLN A 129 -20.40 -0.11 17.11
C GLN A 129 -20.58 1.30 17.66
N LEU A 130 -20.07 1.59 18.87
CA LEU A 130 -20.19 2.91 19.50
C LEU A 130 -19.49 4.02 18.71
N MET A 131 -18.53 3.69 17.83
CA MET A 131 -17.95 4.66 16.92
C MET A 131 -19.00 5.40 16.09
N GLN A 132 -20.25 4.93 15.98
CA GLN A 132 -21.34 5.62 15.27
C GLN A 132 -21.96 6.83 16.02
N THR A 133 -21.50 7.14 17.24
CA THR A 133 -21.98 8.31 17.99
C THR A 133 -21.88 9.62 17.19
N ASN A 134 -22.80 10.53 17.50
CA ASN A 134 -22.86 11.91 16.97
C ASN A 134 -22.08 12.90 17.83
N ASP A 135 -21.67 12.53 19.05
CA ASP A 135 -20.88 13.38 19.92
C ASP A 135 -19.38 13.24 19.62
N ASN A 136 -18.75 14.32 19.15
CA ASN A 136 -17.34 14.31 18.80
C ASN A 136 -16.41 14.09 20.01
N SER A 137 -16.83 14.47 21.22
CA SER A 137 -16.03 14.29 22.42
C SER A 137 -16.00 12.83 22.85
N GLU A 138 -17.13 12.14 22.75
CA GLU A 138 -17.29 10.70 22.96
C GLU A 138 -16.55 9.90 21.89
N LEU A 139 -16.72 10.25 20.61
CA LEU A 139 -16.02 9.60 19.49
C LEU A 139 -14.49 9.62 19.69
N SER A 140 -13.95 10.73 20.21
CA SER A 140 -12.53 10.84 20.56
C SER A 140 -12.12 9.88 21.69
N VAL A 141 -12.96 9.72 22.73
CA VAL A 141 -12.72 8.75 23.80
C VAL A 141 -12.74 7.33 23.24
N ILE A 142 -13.74 6.96 22.44
CA ILE A 142 -13.85 5.64 21.80
C ILE A 142 -12.62 5.33 20.95
N HIS A 143 -12.18 6.28 20.11
CA HIS A 143 -10.96 6.09 19.31
C HIS A 143 -9.72 5.85 20.17
N ASN A 144 -9.52 6.63 21.24
CA ASN A 144 -8.40 6.45 22.16
C ASN A 144 -8.50 5.13 22.94
N SER A 145 -9.72 4.71 23.28
CA SER A 145 -10.01 3.43 23.91
C SER A 145 -9.68 2.25 22.99
N LEU A 146 -10.10 2.28 21.71
CA LEU A 146 -9.72 1.26 20.73
C LEU A 146 -8.20 1.19 20.50
N VAL A 147 -7.51 2.34 20.46
CA VAL A 147 -6.04 2.37 20.42
C VAL A 147 -5.45 1.73 21.67
N SER A 148 -6.02 1.99 22.84
CA SER A 148 -5.59 1.35 24.09
C SER A 148 -5.78 -0.17 24.07
N LEU A 149 -6.90 -0.67 23.50
CA LEU A 149 -7.11 -2.10 23.30
C LEU A 149 -6.06 -2.73 22.38
N LEU A 150 -5.62 -2.01 21.33
CA LEU A 150 -4.52 -2.47 20.48
C LEU A 150 -3.20 -2.58 21.25
N HIS A 151 -2.93 -1.68 22.20
CA HIS A 151 -1.75 -1.79 23.06
C HIS A 151 -1.86 -2.90 24.11
N ILE A 152 -3.07 -3.20 24.60
CA ILE A 152 -3.32 -4.28 25.57
C ILE A 152 -3.21 -5.65 24.89
N ASN A 153 -3.96 -5.87 23.82
CA ASN A 153 -3.96 -7.12 23.07
C ASN A 153 -4.44 -6.88 21.63
N ALA A 154 -3.52 -6.48 20.77
CA ALA A 154 -3.80 -6.19 19.36
C ALA A 154 -4.47 -7.33 18.59
N LYS A 155 -4.08 -8.58 18.88
CA LYS A 155 -4.64 -9.75 18.19
C LYS A 155 -6.12 -9.90 18.51
N SER A 156 -6.48 -9.81 19.78
CA SER A 156 -7.86 -9.89 20.26
C SER A 156 -8.69 -8.70 19.81
N ALA A 157 -8.13 -7.48 19.86
CA ALA A 157 -8.82 -6.26 19.47
C ALA A 157 -9.20 -6.27 17.97
N ILE A 158 -8.30 -6.75 17.10
CA ILE A 158 -8.62 -6.90 15.67
C ILE A 158 -9.78 -7.86 15.42
N VAL A 159 -9.95 -8.91 16.23
CA VAL A 159 -11.08 -9.83 16.08
C VAL A 159 -12.41 -9.10 16.23
N GLY A 160 -12.53 -8.25 17.26
CA GLY A 160 -13.74 -7.46 17.48
C GLY A 160 -14.00 -6.45 16.36
N LEU A 161 -12.95 -5.74 15.92
CA LEU A 161 -13.07 -4.81 14.79
C LEU A 161 -13.50 -5.51 13.50
N TYR A 162 -12.96 -6.70 13.21
CA TYR A 162 -13.31 -7.47 12.02
C TYR A 162 -14.68 -8.15 12.12
N ALA A 163 -15.18 -8.43 13.33
CA ALA A 163 -16.56 -8.87 13.52
C ALA A 163 -17.53 -7.81 13.00
N GLN A 164 -17.33 -6.53 13.38
CA GLN A 164 -18.11 -5.42 12.82
C GLN A 164 -17.89 -5.19 11.32
N ILE A 165 -16.69 -5.41 10.79
CA ILE A 165 -16.48 -5.30 9.34
C ILE A 165 -17.26 -6.38 8.59
N LYS A 166 -17.42 -7.57 9.18
CA LYS A 166 -18.12 -8.70 8.56
C LYS A 166 -19.64 -8.54 8.61
N THR A 167 -20.17 -8.25 9.80
CA THR A 167 -21.62 -8.32 10.07
C THR A 167 -22.24 -7.00 10.51
N GLY A 168 -21.45 -5.97 10.74
CA GLY A 168 -21.92 -4.67 11.19
C GLY A 168 -22.58 -3.86 10.07
N GLU A 169 -23.18 -2.74 10.46
CA GLU A 169 -23.81 -1.81 9.53
C GLU A 169 -22.78 -1.15 8.59
N PRO A 170 -23.17 -0.72 7.37
CA PRO A 170 -22.25 -0.12 6.42
C PRO A 170 -21.45 1.08 6.98
N VAL A 171 -22.09 1.89 7.83
CA VAL A 171 -21.45 3.05 8.49
C VAL A 171 -20.37 2.58 9.46
N VAL A 172 -20.66 1.57 10.27
CA VAL A 172 -19.72 0.99 11.24
C VAL A 172 -18.55 0.32 10.51
N LYS A 173 -18.82 -0.42 9.44
CA LYS A 173 -17.81 -1.05 8.58
C LYS A 173 -16.83 -0.03 7.99
N ASP A 174 -17.34 1.07 7.44
CA ASP A 174 -16.53 2.18 6.93
C ASP A 174 -15.69 2.84 8.03
N ARG A 175 -16.27 3.12 9.20
CA ARG A 175 -15.53 3.67 10.36
C ARG A 175 -14.42 2.71 10.82
N CYS A 176 -14.67 1.40 10.86
CA CYS A 176 -13.67 0.38 11.19
C CYS A 176 -12.50 0.35 10.21
N PHE A 177 -12.78 0.34 8.89
CA PHE A 177 -11.74 0.39 7.87
C PHE A 177 -10.90 1.66 7.96
N LYS A 178 -11.54 2.83 8.14
CA LYS A 178 -10.85 4.11 8.33
C LYS A 178 -9.97 4.10 9.58
N PHE A 179 -10.49 3.60 10.70
CA PHE A 179 -9.76 3.47 11.95
C PHE A 179 -8.51 2.60 11.78
N LEU A 180 -8.66 1.39 11.25
CA LEU A 180 -7.54 0.47 11.01
C LEU A 180 -6.49 1.09 10.08
N THR A 181 -6.93 1.72 8.99
CA THR A 181 -6.04 2.32 7.99
C THR A 181 -5.23 3.47 8.56
N ALA A 182 -5.85 4.28 9.42
CA ALA A 182 -5.19 5.39 10.07
C ALA A 182 -4.24 4.92 11.19
N LYS A 183 -4.72 4.03 12.07
CA LYS A 183 -4.04 3.76 13.35
C LYS A 183 -3.01 2.66 13.30
N LEU A 184 -3.16 1.64 12.44
CA LEU A 184 -2.16 0.56 12.39
C LEU A 184 -0.77 1.04 11.95
N LYS A 185 -0.70 2.14 11.20
CA LYS A 185 0.56 2.77 10.75
C LYS A 185 1.32 3.48 11.86
N ASP A 186 0.58 3.94 12.88
CA ASP A 186 1.13 4.67 14.02
C ASP A 186 1.65 3.72 15.11
N LEU A 187 1.35 2.42 15.02
CA LEU A 187 1.79 1.41 15.97
C LEU A 187 3.20 0.92 15.67
N GLY A 188 3.99 0.72 16.71
CA GLY A 188 5.36 0.24 16.57
C GLY A 188 5.45 -1.26 16.26
N PRO A 189 6.66 -1.74 15.90
CA PRO A 189 6.91 -3.14 15.54
C PRO A 189 6.70 -4.13 16.71
N GLU A 190 6.68 -3.64 17.95
CA GLU A 190 6.35 -4.43 19.14
C GLU A 190 4.90 -4.92 19.11
N ILE A 191 3.99 -4.09 18.62
CA ILE A 191 2.58 -4.45 18.42
C ILE A 191 2.38 -5.13 17.06
N ILE A 192 2.90 -4.53 15.99
CA ILE A 192 2.82 -5.05 14.61
C ILE A 192 3.91 -6.11 14.37
N ASN A 193 3.83 -7.18 15.16
CA ASN A 193 4.70 -8.35 15.05
C ASN A 193 4.11 -9.40 14.10
N LEU A 194 4.90 -10.43 13.77
CA LEU A 194 4.50 -11.47 12.81
C LEU A 194 3.20 -12.18 13.20
N GLU A 195 2.94 -12.38 14.49
CA GLU A 195 1.74 -13.06 14.96
C GLU A 195 0.49 -12.20 14.79
N PHE A 196 0.61 -10.89 15.01
CA PHE A 196 -0.43 -9.92 14.69
C PHE A 196 -0.70 -9.89 13.18
N GLU A 197 0.33 -9.83 12.35
CA GLU A 197 0.18 -9.82 10.88
C GLU A 197 -0.49 -11.10 10.36
N LYS A 198 -0.16 -12.27 10.92
CA LYS A 198 -0.86 -13.53 10.63
C LYS A 198 -2.34 -13.45 11.00
N ARG A 199 -2.66 -12.84 12.16
CA ARG A 199 -4.05 -12.68 12.59
C ARG A 199 -4.81 -11.72 11.67
N LEU A 200 -4.20 -10.59 11.31
CA LEU A 200 -4.74 -9.63 10.35
C LEU A 200 -5.07 -10.32 9.02
N LEU A 201 -4.12 -11.05 8.45
CA LEU A 201 -4.31 -11.80 7.20
C LEU A 201 -5.46 -12.82 7.30
N SER A 202 -5.55 -13.55 8.42
CA SER A 202 -6.62 -14.51 8.66
C SER A 202 -7.99 -13.85 8.75
N GLU A 203 -8.12 -12.70 9.41
CA GLU A 203 -9.40 -12.00 9.50
C GLU A 203 -9.77 -11.34 8.17
N THR A 204 -8.81 -10.76 7.44
CA THR A 204 -9.06 -10.26 6.08
C THR A 204 -9.56 -11.37 5.17
N ARG A 205 -8.94 -12.55 5.20
CA ARG A 205 -9.38 -13.72 4.42
C ARG A 205 -10.86 -14.05 4.65
N ARG A 206 -11.33 -13.96 5.88
CA ARG A 206 -12.70 -14.34 6.27
C ARG A 206 -13.77 -13.39 5.73
N ILE A 207 -13.44 -12.12 5.55
CA ILE A 207 -14.40 -11.11 5.06
C ILE A 207 -14.36 -10.95 3.54
N LEU A 208 -13.31 -11.41 2.86
CA LEU A 208 -13.10 -11.22 1.41
C LEU A 208 -14.33 -11.55 0.53
N PRO A 209 -15.05 -12.66 0.73
CA PRO A 209 -16.21 -13.00 -0.11
C PRO A 209 -17.33 -11.95 -0.06
N ASP A 210 -17.43 -11.23 1.06
CA ASP A 210 -18.50 -10.29 1.36
C ASP A 210 -18.10 -8.83 1.08
N LEU A 211 -16.92 -8.60 0.48
CA LEU A 211 -16.43 -7.25 0.18
C LEU A 211 -16.88 -6.77 -1.20
N THR A 212 -17.29 -5.51 -1.25
CA THR A 212 -17.41 -4.76 -2.51
C THR A 212 -16.04 -4.48 -3.12
N GLY A 213 -16.01 -4.09 -4.41
CA GLY A 213 -14.76 -3.77 -5.10
C GLY A 213 -13.95 -2.63 -4.45
N GLU A 214 -14.59 -1.64 -3.85
CA GLU A 214 -13.89 -0.56 -3.14
C GLU A 214 -13.37 -1.01 -1.77
N GLU A 215 -14.17 -1.75 -1.00
CA GLU A 215 -13.73 -2.32 0.28
C GLU A 215 -12.58 -3.30 0.10
N PHE A 216 -12.60 -4.09 -0.98
CA PHE A 216 -11.50 -4.96 -1.36
C PHE A 216 -10.19 -4.19 -1.55
N LYS A 217 -10.22 -3.03 -2.22
CA LYS A 217 -9.03 -2.17 -2.37
C LYS A 217 -8.50 -1.70 -1.02
N VAL A 218 -9.38 -1.30 -0.10
CA VAL A 218 -9.00 -0.86 1.24
C VAL A 218 -8.40 -2.01 2.05
N ALA A 219 -9.03 -3.19 2.03
CA ALA A 219 -8.52 -4.39 2.68
C ALA A 219 -7.14 -4.80 2.13
N MET A 220 -6.95 -4.73 0.81
CA MET A 220 -5.65 -5.02 0.18
C MET A 220 -4.59 -3.95 0.51
N ALA A 221 -4.98 -2.68 0.63
CA ALA A 221 -4.06 -1.62 1.05
C ALA A 221 -3.58 -1.82 2.49
N LEU A 222 -4.50 -2.17 3.41
CA LEU A 222 -4.18 -2.53 4.80
C LEU A 222 -3.18 -3.69 4.87
N LEU A 223 -3.43 -4.72 4.06
CA LEU A 223 -2.55 -5.87 3.96
C LEU A 223 -1.18 -5.50 3.38
N ASN A 224 -1.11 -4.70 2.31
CA ASN A 224 0.14 -4.35 1.63
C ASN A 224 1.16 -3.62 2.52
N ASP A 225 0.71 -2.92 3.54
CA ASP A 225 1.58 -2.24 4.51
C ASP A 225 2.26 -3.24 5.48
N SER A 226 1.79 -4.49 5.53
CA SER A 226 2.34 -5.57 6.35
C SER A 226 3.60 -6.22 5.75
N LYS A 227 4.54 -6.60 6.62
CA LYS A 227 5.76 -7.32 6.25
C LYS A 227 5.47 -8.74 5.77
N ILE A 228 4.39 -9.37 6.21
CA ILE A 228 4.03 -10.74 5.82
C ILE A 228 3.89 -10.90 4.30
N LEU A 229 3.45 -9.85 3.59
CA LEU A 229 3.28 -9.87 2.13
C LEU A 229 4.56 -9.57 1.34
N LYS A 230 5.66 -9.28 2.05
CA LYS A 230 6.99 -9.28 1.44
C LYS A 230 7.57 -10.70 1.35
N THR A 231 6.94 -11.68 2.00
CA THR A 231 7.34 -13.09 1.93
C THR A 231 6.62 -13.81 0.79
N LEU A 232 7.27 -14.80 0.18
CA LEU A 232 6.68 -15.64 -0.87
C LEU A 232 5.40 -16.33 -0.39
N SER A 233 5.40 -16.83 0.84
CA SER A 233 4.23 -17.50 1.45
C SER A 233 3.05 -16.54 1.63
N GLY A 234 3.30 -15.30 2.09
CA GLY A 234 2.24 -14.29 2.20
C GLY A 234 1.69 -13.86 0.84
N GLN A 235 2.55 -13.70 -0.16
CA GLN A 235 2.13 -13.40 -1.54
C GLN A 235 1.26 -14.53 -2.11
N GLN A 236 1.70 -15.78 -1.94
CA GLN A 236 0.93 -16.94 -2.36
C GLN A 236 -0.43 -16.99 -1.65
N ALA A 237 -0.47 -16.69 -0.35
CA ALA A 237 -1.72 -16.64 0.40
C ALA A 237 -2.72 -15.61 -0.14
N ILE A 238 -2.27 -14.44 -0.65
CA ILE A 238 -3.17 -13.50 -1.35
C ILE A 238 -3.63 -14.08 -2.68
N VAL A 239 -2.69 -14.61 -3.48
CA VAL A 239 -3.01 -15.16 -4.80
C VAL A 239 -4.07 -16.26 -4.67
N ASP A 240 -3.92 -17.16 -3.71
CA ASP A 240 -4.89 -18.22 -3.44
C ASP A 240 -6.24 -17.65 -2.99
N MET A 241 -6.24 -16.60 -2.16
CA MET A 241 -7.48 -15.93 -1.74
C MET A 241 -8.22 -15.30 -2.92
N VAL A 242 -7.50 -14.59 -3.78
CA VAL A 242 -8.08 -13.93 -4.97
C VAL A 242 -8.52 -14.97 -6.00
N ALA A 243 -7.75 -16.03 -6.21
CA ALA A 243 -8.12 -17.13 -7.10
C ALA A 243 -9.42 -17.82 -6.66
N ASN A 244 -9.60 -18.01 -5.34
CA ASN A 244 -10.84 -18.54 -4.79
C ASN A 244 -12.02 -17.57 -4.97
N LEU A 245 -11.79 -16.26 -4.81
CA LEU A 245 -12.84 -15.24 -4.98
C LEU A 245 -13.27 -15.09 -6.44
N LEU A 246 -12.34 -15.22 -7.38
CA LEU A 246 -12.62 -15.13 -8.80
C LEU A 246 -13.32 -16.37 -9.36
N ASP A 247 -13.44 -17.44 -8.56
CA ASP A 247 -13.94 -18.76 -8.97
C ASP A 247 -13.46 -19.11 -10.39
N LEU A 248 -12.15 -19.26 -10.55
CA LEU A 248 -11.49 -19.47 -11.85
C LEU A 248 -12.01 -20.71 -12.62
N LYS A 249 -12.89 -21.52 -12.01
CA LYS A 249 -13.56 -22.67 -12.61
C LYS A 249 -14.90 -22.32 -13.25
N LYS A 250 -15.49 -21.16 -12.93
CA LYS A 250 -16.71 -20.67 -13.56
C LYS A 250 -16.43 -20.32 -15.02
N ASP A 251 -17.34 -20.73 -15.91
CA ASP A 251 -17.25 -20.38 -17.31
C ASP A 251 -17.30 -18.87 -17.48
N PHE A 252 -16.34 -18.36 -18.25
CA PHE A 252 -16.20 -16.96 -18.54
C PHE A 252 -17.31 -16.51 -19.51
N ASP A 253 -18.15 -15.54 -19.11
CA ASP A 253 -19.19 -14.97 -19.98
C ASP A 253 -18.63 -13.82 -20.82
N PRO A 254 -18.51 -13.99 -22.15
CA PRO A 254 -17.95 -12.99 -23.06
C PRO A 254 -18.91 -11.82 -23.36
N THR A 255 -20.15 -11.85 -22.84
CA THR A 255 -21.14 -10.78 -23.05
C THR A 255 -21.07 -9.69 -21.98
N GLU A 256 -20.37 -9.91 -20.86
CA GLU A 256 -20.10 -8.89 -19.85
C GLU A 256 -19.15 -7.80 -20.39
N GLU A 257 -19.55 -6.54 -20.20
CA GLU A 257 -18.99 -5.35 -20.85
C GLU A 257 -17.61 -4.94 -20.30
N TYR A 258 -16.55 -5.71 -20.60
CA TYR A 258 -15.17 -5.27 -20.38
C TYR A 258 -14.29 -5.50 -21.62
N SER A 259 -14.25 -4.47 -22.47
CA SER A 259 -13.47 -4.37 -23.72
C SER A 259 -11.94 -4.54 -23.58
N ILE A 260 -11.41 -4.74 -22.37
CA ILE A 260 -9.98 -4.96 -22.08
C ILE A 260 -9.56 -6.43 -22.30
N GLN A 261 -10.51 -7.37 -22.34
CA GLN A 261 -10.23 -8.81 -22.41
C GLN A 261 -9.50 -9.23 -23.70
N LYS A 262 -9.88 -8.71 -24.87
CA LYS A 262 -9.27 -9.11 -26.15
C LYS A 262 -7.79 -8.73 -26.28
N LEU A 263 -7.34 -7.70 -25.57
CA LEU A 263 -5.94 -7.25 -25.57
C LEU A 263 -5.08 -8.00 -24.55
N LEU A 264 -5.64 -8.36 -23.40
CA LEU A 264 -5.01 -9.26 -22.43
C LEU A 264 -4.82 -10.66 -23.02
N ILE A 265 -5.82 -11.18 -23.74
CA ILE A 265 -5.77 -12.50 -24.38
C ILE A 265 -4.59 -12.60 -25.37
N LEU A 266 -4.32 -11.57 -26.17
CA LEU A 266 -3.20 -11.59 -27.11
C LEU A 266 -1.82 -11.59 -26.40
N TYR A 267 -1.70 -10.84 -25.30
CA TYR A 267 -0.49 -10.84 -24.47
C TYR A 267 -0.30 -12.20 -23.75
N VAL A 268 -1.39 -12.76 -23.21
CA VAL A 268 -1.39 -14.08 -22.56
C VAL A 268 -1.05 -15.18 -23.57
N LEU A 269 -1.64 -15.15 -24.77
CA LEU A 269 -1.32 -16.09 -25.85
C LEU A 269 0.14 -16.00 -26.28
N HIS A 270 0.72 -14.79 -26.36
CA HIS A 270 2.15 -14.63 -26.64
C HIS A 270 3.04 -15.19 -25.52
N LYS A 271 2.63 -15.06 -24.25
CA LYS A 271 3.39 -15.62 -23.12
C LYS A 271 3.27 -17.14 -23.01
N LEU A 272 2.06 -17.69 -23.15
CA LEU A 272 1.80 -19.13 -23.07
C LEU A 272 2.28 -19.87 -24.32
N GLY A 273 2.18 -19.27 -25.51
CA GLY A 273 2.72 -19.85 -26.74
C GLY A 273 4.23 -20.04 -26.72
N GLY A 274 4.96 -19.21 -25.96
CA GLY A 274 6.38 -19.43 -25.70
C GLY A 274 6.68 -20.63 -24.80
N GLN A 275 5.72 -21.06 -23.97
CA GLN A 275 5.82 -22.26 -23.13
C GLN A 275 5.34 -23.52 -23.87
N CYS A 276 4.42 -23.37 -24.83
CA CYS A 276 3.91 -24.44 -25.70
C CYS A 276 4.03 -24.08 -27.20
N PRO A 277 5.24 -24.13 -27.80
CA PRO A 277 5.45 -23.77 -29.21
C PRO A 277 4.73 -24.71 -30.20
N GLU A 278 4.37 -25.89 -29.74
CA GLU A 278 3.70 -26.94 -30.50
C GLU A 278 2.26 -26.55 -30.90
N PHE A 279 1.60 -25.66 -30.14
CA PHE A 279 0.19 -25.28 -30.34
C PHE A 279 -0.15 -24.79 -31.76
N PHE A 280 0.76 -24.07 -32.42
CA PHE A 280 0.60 -23.64 -33.82
C PHE A 280 1.30 -24.55 -34.83
N SER A 281 2.14 -25.47 -34.35
CA SER A 281 2.89 -26.40 -35.19
C SER A 281 2.09 -27.66 -35.51
N GLU A 282 1.17 -28.06 -34.61
CA GLU A 282 0.29 -29.23 -34.77
C GLU A 282 -0.82 -29.02 -35.82
N ASP A 283 -1.30 -27.79 -36.00
CA ASP A 283 -2.46 -27.46 -36.83
C ASP A 283 -2.15 -26.26 -37.75
N PRO A 284 -1.69 -26.52 -38.99
CA PRO A 284 -1.34 -25.49 -39.96
C PRO A 284 -2.52 -24.60 -40.37
N ASP A 285 -3.74 -25.15 -40.39
CA ASP A 285 -4.95 -24.41 -40.76
C ASP A 285 -5.36 -23.42 -39.66
N ARG A 286 -5.18 -23.79 -38.39
CA ARG A 286 -5.33 -22.87 -37.25
C ARG A 286 -4.37 -21.69 -37.33
N LEU A 287 -3.09 -21.93 -37.64
CA LEU A 287 -2.11 -20.84 -37.80
C LEU A 287 -2.49 -19.92 -38.98
N LYS A 288 -3.03 -20.48 -40.06
CA LYS A 288 -3.48 -19.73 -41.23
C LYS A 288 -4.70 -18.85 -40.94
N ASP A 289 -5.74 -19.39 -40.32
CA ASP A 289 -6.93 -18.60 -39.90
C ASP A 289 -6.54 -17.52 -38.89
N PHE A 290 -5.73 -17.88 -37.90
CA PHE A 290 -5.26 -16.95 -36.87
C PHE A 290 -4.46 -15.78 -37.50
N ARG A 291 -3.56 -16.05 -38.44
CA ARG A 291 -2.83 -15.01 -39.18
C ARG A 291 -3.74 -14.11 -40.02
N GLY A 292 -4.79 -14.67 -40.62
CA GLY A 292 -5.81 -13.88 -41.32
C GLY A 292 -6.48 -12.86 -40.40
N ARG A 293 -6.92 -13.29 -39.22
CA ARG A 293 -7.50 -12.40 -38.20
C ARG A 293 -6.48 -11.40 -37.64
N LEU A 294 -5.25 -11.84 -37.42
CA LEU A 294 -4.16 -11.00 -36.94
C LEU A 294 -3.79 -9.90 -37.94
N GLN A 295 -3.90 -10.17 -39.25
CA GLN A 295 -3.65 -9.18 -40.30
C GLN A 295 -4.72 -8.07 -40.29
N TYR A 296 -5.99 -8.40 -40.04
CA TYR A 296 -7.05 -7.41 -39.84
C TYR A 296 -6.76 -6.53 -38.63
N LEU A 297 -6.37 -7.14 -37.50
CA LEU A 297 -5.98 -6.40 -36.29
C LEU A 297 -4.75 -5.52 -36.52
N ALA A 298 -3.76 -5.98 -37.29
CA ALA A 298 -2.57 -5.22 -37.62
C ALA A 298 -2.91 -3.94 -38.40
N ARG A 299 -3.80 -4.05 -39.41
CA ARG A 299 -4.27 -2.89 -40.19
C ARG A 299 -5.04 -1.89 -39.31
N ALA A 300 -5.95 -2.37 -38.46
CA ALA A 300 -6.69 -1.52 -37.53
C ALA A 300 -5.76 -0.81 -36.52
N THR A 301 -4.77 -1.53 -35.98
CA THR A 301 -3.79 -0.99 -35.03
C THR A 301 -2.93 0.10 -35.67
N GLN A 302 -2.47 -0.09 -36.90
CA GLN A 302 -1.68 0.90 -37.65
C GLN A 302 -2.49 2.16 -37.97
N ALA A 303 -3.74 2.01 -38.43
CA ALA A 303 -4.62 3.14 -38.72
C ALA A 303 -4.90 3.96 -37.46
N TYR A 304 -5.19 3.30 -36.33
CA TYR A 304 -5.46 3.99 -35.07
C TYR A 304 -4.22 4.65 -34.49
N MET A 305 -3.04 4.01 -34.58
CA MET A 305 -1.78 4.59 -34.16
C MET A 305 -1.41 5.84 -34.97
N LYS A 306 -1.70 5.86 -36.28
CA LYS A 306 -1.52 7.04 -37.14
C LYS A 306 -2.37 8.21 -36.65
N LYS A 307 -3.68 7.98 -36.44
CA LYS A 307 -4.61 9.00 -35.93
C LYS A 307 -4.18 9.59 -34.58
N LEU A 308 -3.74 8.73 -33.65
CA LEU A 308 -3.25 9.19 -32.34
C LEU A 308 -1.93 9.97 -32.42
N ARG A 309 -1.04 9.63 -33.37
CA ARG A 309 0.20 10.40 -33.58
C ARG A 309 -0.09 11.77 -34.16
N GLU A 310 -0.99 11.86 -35.14
CA GLU A 310 -1.42 13.14 -35.73
C GLU A 310 -2.03 14.07 -34.66
N ASP A 311 -2.92 13.54 -33.81
CA ASP A 311 -3.52 14.26 -32.69
C ASP A 311 -2.51 14.78 -31.65
N LEU A 312 -1.38 14.10 -31.48
CA LEU A 312 -0.35 14.44 -30.49
C LEU A 312 0.84 15.20 -31.07
N GLN A 313 0.98 15.28 -32.39
CA GLN A 313 2.16 15.82 -33.08
C GLN A 313 2.45 17.29 -32.72
N ASN A 314 1.40 18.07 -32.47
CA ASN A 314 1.50 19.50 -32.19
C ASN A 314 1.46 19.85 -30.70
N LYS A 315 1.28 18.86 -29.81
CA LYS A 315 1.13 19.08 -28.36
C LYS A 315 2.48 18.89 -27.66
N LYS A 316 2.91 19.84 -26.84
CA LYS A 316 4.21 19.79 -26.11
C LYS A 316 4.04 20.21 -24.65
N GLY A 317 4.99 19.79 -23.81
CA GLY A 317 5.08 20.25 -22.42
C GLY A 317 3.83 19.97 -21.58
N GLU A 318 3.25 21.03 -21.00
CA GLU A 318 2.06 20.96 -20.14
C GLU A 318 0.82 20.42 -20.86
N GLU A 319 0.70 20.60 -22.18
CA GLU A 319 -0.45 20.09 -22.93
C GLU A 319 -0.49 18.56 -22.93
N LEU A 320 0.66 17.89 -22.96
CA LEU A 320 0.75 16.43 -22.91
C LEU A 320 0.39 15.87 -21.52
N LYS A 321 0.39 16.71 -20.49
CA LYS A 321 -0.02 16.33 -19.13
C LYS A 321 -1.53 16.39 -18.93
N LYS A 322 -2.29 17.00 -19.84
CA LYS A 322 -3.77 16.96 -19.82
C LYS A 322 -4.26 15.51 -19.89
N GLU A 323 -5.31 15.20 -19.13
CA GLU A 323 -5.83 13.84 -18.99
C GLU A 323 -6.16 13.20 -20.34
N GLU A 324 -6.79 13.95 -21.24
CA GLU A 324 -7.09 13.50 -22.61
C GLU A 324 -5.84 13.03 -23.37
N ASN A 325 -4.72 13.76 -23.25
CA ASN A 325 -3.49 13.42 -23.95
C ASN A 325 -2.72 12.31 -23.25
N ARG A 326 -2.82 12.19 -21.92
CA ARG A 326 -2.27 11.04 -21.18
C ARG A 326 -2.91 9.74 -21.62
N VAL A 327 -4.24 9.73 -21.80
CA VAL A 327 -4.97 8.57 -22.34
C VAL A 327 -4.50 8.24 -23.76
N LYS A 328 -4.33 9.24 -24.63
CA LYS A 328 -3.81 9.04 -26.01
C LYS A 328 -2.38 8.49 -26.01
N ILE A 329 -1.51 8.97 -25.12
CA ILE A 329 -0.13 8.45 -24.97
C ILE A 329 -0.13 7.00 -24.46
N ALA A 330 -0.98 6.68 -23.49
CA ALA A 330 -1.15 5.31 -22.99
C ALA A 330 -1.68 4.38 -24.10
N ALA A 331 -2.67 4.82 -24.88
CA ALA A 331 -3.18 4.10 -26.04
C ALA A 331 -2.09 3.85 -27.08
N LEU A 332 -1.24 4.83 -27.40
CA LEU A 332 -0.09 4.64 -28.29
C LEU A 332 0.88 3.56 -27.79
N LYS A 333 1.19 3.53 -26.50
CA LYS A 333 2.02 2.48 -25.90
C LYS A 333 1.34 1.11 -26.03
N THR A 334 0.05 1.03 -25.76
CA THR A 334 -0.73 -0.21 -25.93
C THR A 334 -0.68 -0.72 -27.36
N LEU A 335 -0.91 0.15 -28.35
CA LEU A 335 -0.88 -0.21 -29.77
C LEU A 335 0.54 -0.60 -30.24
N ALA A 336 1.57 0.06 -29.71
CA ALA A 336 2.97 -0.30 -29.99
C ALA A 336 3.30 -1.70 -29.47
N ASN A 337 2.86 -2.01 -28.24
CA ASN A 337 3.00 -3.34 -27.65
C ASN A 337 2.27 -4.40 -28.47
N ILE A 338 1.02 -4.14 -28.88
CA ILE A 338 0.24 -5.03 -29.74
C ILE A 338 0.96 -5.28 -31.07
N THR A 339 1.47 -4.23 -31.71
CA THR A 339 2.22 -4.36 -32.97
C THR A 339 3.46 -5.24 -32.80
N ALA A 340 4.14 -5.15 -31.66
CA ALA A 340 5.30 -5.97 -31.36
C ALA A 340 4.93 -7.45 -31.19
N VAL A 341 3.83 -7.77 -30.47
CA VAL A 341 3.29 -9.15 -30.38
C VAL A 341 2.91 -9.68 -31.76
N ILE A 342 2.20 -8.86 -32.54
CA ILE A 342 1.75 -9.25 -33.88
C ILE A 342 2.95 -9.65 -34.74
N ARG A 343 4.00 -8.83 -34.77
CA ARG A 343 5.22 -9.12 -35.53
C ARG A 343 5.86 -10.44 -35.11
N ASP A 344 5.94 -10.67 -33.79
CA ASP A 344 6.45 -11.90 -33.19
C ASP A 344 5.69 -13.15 -33.70
N LEU A 345 4.36 -13.08 -33.76
CA LEU A 345 3.49 -14.18 -34.20
C LEU A 345 3.48 -14.42 -35.72
N PHE A 346 3.97 -13.46 -36.52
CA PHE A 346 4.12 -13.61 -37.98
C PHE A 346 5.45 -14.27 -38.41
N HIS A 347 6.38 -14.52 -37.48
CA HIS A 347 7.58 -15.30 -37.78
C HIS A 347 7.24 -16.76 -38.15
N HIS A 348 8.15 -17.41 -38.86
CA HIS A 348 8.04 -18.82 -39.28
C HIS A 348 9.27 -19.58 -38.76
N PRO A 349 9.13 -20.36 -37.67
CA PRO A 349 7.97 -20.50 -36.78
C PRO A 349 7.69 -19.23 -35.93
N PRO A 350 6.51 -19.09 -35.29
CA PRO A 350 6.19 -17.96 -34.41
C PRO A 350 7.26 -17.72 -33.34
N SER A 351 7.61 -16.45 -33.14
CA SER A 351 8.62 -16.02 -32.17
C SER A 351 7.93 -15.48 -30.90
N TYR A 352 8.51 -15.77 -29.74
CA TYR A 352 7.99 -15.32 -28.44
C TYR A 352 9.02 -14.53 -27.62
N LYS A 353 10.00 -13.93 -28.31
CA LYS A 353 11.17 -13.31 -27.70
C LYS A 353 10.93 -11.88 -27.21
N THR A 354 9.90 -11.20 -27.70
CA THR A 354 9.66 -9.80 -27.31
C THR A 354 9.20 -9.69 -25.86
N THR A 355 10.00 -8.99 -25.05
CA THR A 355 9.61 -8.60 -23.70
C THR A 355 8.88 -7.27 -23.73
N ILE A 356 7.59 -7.29 -23.41
CA ILE A 356 6.72 -6.11 -23.45
C ILE A 356 6.64 -5.48 -22.07
N GLY A 357 6.96 -4.19 -21.98
CA GLY A 357 6.58 -3.37 -20.83
C GLY A 357 5.11 -3.00 -20.93
N LEU A 358 4.29 -3.42 -19.95
CA LEU A 358 2.85 -3.15 -19.95
C LEU A 358 2.58 -1.64 -20.04
N SER A 359 1.66 -1.23 -20.92
CA SER A 359 1.45 0.18 -21.27
C SER A 359 0.95 1.04 -20.10
N TRP A 360 0.32 0.40 -19.11
CA TRP A 360 -0.16 1.01 -17.86
C TRP A 360 0.84 0.89 -16.69
N ARG A 361 2.02 0.29 -16.91
CA ARG A 361 3.10 0.27 -15.92
C ARG A 361 4.15 1.32 -16.29
N PRO A 362 4.72 2.05 -15.31
CA PRO A 362 5.94 2.79 -15.57
C PRO A 362 7.01 1.79 -16.02
N LEU A 363 7.71 2.10 -17.11
CA LEU A 363 8.94 1.36 -17.44
C LEU A 363 9.87 1.56 -16.24
N ALA A 364 10.02 0.52 -15.42
CA ALA A 364 11.12 0.49 -14.47
C ALA A 364 12.37 0.80 -15.27
N ARG A 365 13.14 1.82 -14.87
CA ARG A 365 14.51 1.98 -15.31
C ARG A 365 15.24 0.75 -14.79
N LEU A 366 15.20 -0.35 -15.54
CA LEU A 366 16.13 -1.45 -15.38
C LEU A 366 17.50 -0.78 -15.51
N GLY A 367 18.24 -0.73 -14.40
CA GLY A 367 19.57 -0.18 -14.36
C GLY A 367 20.37 -0.81 -15.50
N GLY A 368 20.68 -0.01 -16.51
CA GLY A 368 21.45 -0.46 -17.65
C GLY A 368 22.80 -0.92 -17.16
N ALA A 369 23.00 -2.24 -17.12
CA ALA A 369 24.33 -2.81 -17.19
C ALA A 369 24.96 -2.28 -18.48
N LYS A 370 25.84 -1.28 -18.35
CA LYS A 370 26.68 -0.81 -19.44
C LYS A 370 27.51 -1.99 -19.93
N ARG A 371 27.10 -2.60 -21.05
CA ARG A 371 28.01 -3.37 -21.90
C ARG A 371 29.09 -2.39 -22.37
N LYS A 372 30.32 -2.56 -21.86
CA LYS A 372 31.51 -1.93 -22.45
C LYS A 372 31.83 -2.69 -23.73
N SER A 373 31.54 -2.12 -24.89
CA SER A 373 32.19 -2.51 -26.15
C SER A 373 33.29 -1.50 -26.44
N ALA A 374 34.51 -2.01 -26.55
CA ALA A 374 35.71 -1.25 -26.86
C ALA A 374 35.79 -0.87 -28.36
N THR A 375 36.62 0.15 -28.61
CA THR A 375 37.25 0.63 -29.88
C THR A 375 36.63 1.88 -30.53
N GLY A 376 37.43 2.96 -30.53
CA GLY A 376 37.15 4.32 -31.03
C GLY A 376 37.50 4.53 -32.52
N PRO A 377 37.85 5.75 -32.99
CA PRO A 377 37.87 7.05 -32.32
C PRO A 377 36.85 8.06 -32.90
N GLU A 378 36.50 9.03 -32.06
CA GLU A 378 35.67 10.20 -32.37
C GLU A 378 36.55 11.34 -32.93
N ILE A 379 36.12 11.98 -34.02
CA ILE A 379 36.66 13.26 -34.51
C ILE A 379 35.62 14.35 -34.19
N THR A 380 36.01 15.20 -33.22
CA THR A 380 35.73 16.64 -33.00
C THR A 380 34.43 17.24 -33.56
N THR A 381 33.64 18.02 -32.81
CA THR A 381 34.02 19.36 -32.32
C THR A 381 33.30 19.80 -31.04
N VAL A 382 34.04 20.59 -30.26
CA VAL A 382 33.76 21.13 -28.93
C VAL A 382 32.97 22.45 -29.00
N GLU A 383 32.01 22.65 -28.09
CA GLU A 383 31.73 23.98 -27.53
C GLU A 383 31.87 24.00 -26.00
N LYS A 384 32.39 25.13 -25.54
CA LYS A 384 33.15 25.35 -24.31
C LYS A 384 32.27 25.64 -23.10
N ALA A 385 32.72 25.21 -21.92
CA ALA A 385 32.51 25.97 -20.67
C ALA A 385 33.74 25.84 -19.76
N LYS A 386 34.29 26.99 -19.38
CA LYS A 386 35.44 27.17 -18.48
C LYS A 386 34.97 27.09 -17.02
N VAL A 387 35.69 26.39 -16.13
CA VAL A 387 35.87 26.80 -14.72
C VAL A 387 37.27 26.37 -14.21
N ALA A 388 37.82 27.25 -13.35
CA ALA A 388 39.12 27.43 -12.70
C ALA A 388 39.99 26.23 -12.26
N ARG A 389 41.31 26.49 -12.23
CA ARG A 389 42.43 25.69 -11.71
C ARG A 389 42.67 25.94 -10.21
N GLU A 390 43.18 24.94 -9.48
CA GLU A 390 44.46 25.01 -8.69
C GLU A 390 44.81 23.67 -7.99
N GLY A 391 46.12 23.34 -7.94
CA GLY A 391 46.73 22.30 -7.07
C GLY A 391 47.18 20.96 -7.73
N PRO A 392 48.49 20.62 -7.76
CA PRO A 392 49.00 19.41 -8.43
C PRO A 392 48.89 18.12 -7.59
N LEU A 393 48.61 17.01 -8.28
CA LEU A 393 48.39 15.65 -7.76
C LEU A 393 49.61 15.06 -7.05
N GLN A 394 49.40 14.46 -5.87
CA GLN A 394 50.37 13.59 -5.21
C GLN A 394 50.51 12.27 -5.99
N ILE A 395 51.75 11.96 -6.37
CA ILE A 395 52.17 10.74 -7.06
C ILE A 395 52.30 9.62 -6.02
N TYR A 396 51.51 8.56 -6.15
CA TYR A 396 51.62 7.37 -5.29
C TYR A 396 52.86 6.54 -5.64
N GLN A 397 53.73 6.30 -4.65
CA GLN A 397 54.85 5.36 -4.74
C GLN A 397 54.43 4.01 -4.15
N PRO A 398 54.59 2.89 -4.89
CA PRO A 398 54.29 1.58 -4.36
C PRO A 398 55.37 1.10 -3.36
N PRO A 399 55.02 0.26 -2.36
CA PRO A 399 55.90 -0.11 -1.26
C PRO A 399 57.04 -1.02 -1.72
N SER A 400 58.25 -0.64 -1.33
CA SER A 400 59.48 -1.38 -1.56
C SER A 400 59.59 -2.65 -0.70
N GLY A 401 60.07 -3.74 -1.30
CA GLY A 401 60.94 -4.68 -0.60
C GLY A 401 60.54 -6.15 -0.65
N LYS A 402 61.06 -6.86 -1.66
CA LYS A 402 61.89 -8.09 -1.57
C LYS A 402 62.08 -8.62 -2.99
N PHE A 403 63.32 -9.01 -3.33
CA PHE A 403 63.84 -9.41 -4.65
C PHE A 403 64.39 -8.28 -5.55
N SER A 404 65.52 -7.71 -5.13
CA SER A 404 66.50 -7.07 -6.01
C SER A 404 67.75 -7.95 -6.05
N ALA A 405 68.09 -8.51 -7.21
CA ALA A 405 69.48 -8.70 -7.67
C ALA A 405 69.50 -9.44 -9.03
N ARG A 406 69.82 -8.72 -10.12
CA ARG A 406 71.06 -8.94 -10.91
C ARG A 406 71.12 -7.94 -12.07
N ALA A 407 72.28 -7.29 -12.17
CA ALA A 407 72.56 -6.09 -12.93
C ALA A 407 72.75 -6.28 -14.44
N GLY A 408 72.70 -5.17 -15.18
CA GLY A 408 73.28 -5.03 -16.52
C GLY A 408 72.93 -3.71 -17.22
N ASN A 409 73.73 -2.66 -16.99
CA ASN A 409 73.72 -1.42 -17.79
C ASN A 409 74.46 -1.63 -19.13
N TYR A 410 73.96 -1.07 -20.23
CA TYR A 410 74.76 -0.78 -21.43
C TYR A 410 74.27 0.47 -22.18
N THR A 411 75.23 1.22 -22.70
CA THR A 411 75.24 2.60 -23.23
C THR A 411 74.90 2.71 -24.73
N PRO A 412 74.56 3.92 -25.25
CA PRO A 412 74.06 4.13 -26.62
C PRO A 412 75.18 4.48 -27.62
N GLN A 413 75.03 4.05 -28.88
CA GLN A 413 75.94 4.40 -29.98
C GLN A 413 75.23 5.09 -31.14
N ARG A 414 75.75 6.27 -31.50
CA ARG A 414 75.40 7.10 -32.68
C ARG A 414 76.11 6.59 -33.94
N GLN A 415 75.44 6.72 -35.09
CA GLN A 415 76.04 7.07 -36.40
C GLN A 415 74.88 7.52 -37.31
N GLY A 416 74.74 8.79 -37.72
CA GLY A 416 75.51 9.51 -38.75
C GLY A 416 74.70 9.47 -40.07
N GLY A 417 74.44 10.51 -40.85
CA GLY A 417 74.69 11.95 -40.83
C GLY A 417 74.15 12.57 -42.15
N ARG A 418 74.11 13.91 -42.22
CA ARG A 418 74.09 14.81 -43.41
C ARG A 418 72.90 14.68 -44.40
N GLY A 419 72.03 15.68 -44.54
CA GLY A 419 72.22 16.98 -45.26
C GLY A 419 71.11 17.05 -46.33
N GLY A 420 70.52 18.14 -46.79
CA GLY A 420 70.68 19.58 -46.68
C GLY A 420 70.11 20.21 -47.97
N GLY A 421 69.08 21.05 -47.87
CA GLY A 421 68.60 22.01 -48.91
C GLY A 421 67.99 21.40 -50.19
N GLN A 422 67.33 22.12 -51.09
CA GLN A 422 66.67 23.43 -51.15
C GLN A 422 65.96 23.46 -52.54
N GLN A 423 64.76 24.05 -52.61
CA GLN A 423 64.10 24.71 -53.77
C GLN A 423 64.20 24.17 -55.22
N GLY A 424 63.04 24.15 -55.89
CA GLY A 424 62.91 24.91 -57.16
C GLY A 424 62.53 24.15 -58.45
N ASN A 425 61.27 24.31 -58.85
CA ASN A 425 60.80 24.84 -60.15
C ASN A 425 61.09 24.14 -61.52
N PHE A 426 60.07 24.28 -62.40
CA PHE A 426 60.06 24.31 -63.88
C PHE A 426 59.73 23.05 -64.73
N ARG A 427 58.55 23.15 -65.38
CA ARG A 427 58.20 23.05 -66.83
C ARG A 427 58.62 21.84 -67.70
N ASN A 428 57.58 21.28 -68.35
CA ASN A 428 57.44 20.80 -69.75
C ASN A 428 58.52 19.87 -70.36
N ARG A 429 58.10 18.72 -70.93
CA ARG A 429 57.73 18.52 -72.37
C ARG A 429 57.82 17.03 -72.81
N PHE A 430 56.73 16.53 -73.39
CA PHE A 430 56.59 15.54 -74.50
C PHE A 430 57.28 14.15 -74.51
N ARG A 431 56.44 13.10 -74.59
CA ARG A 431 56.28 12.11 -75.71
C ARG A 431 55.17 11.13 -75.26
N GLY A 432 54.00 11.00 -75.92
CA GLY A 432 53.77 10.41 -77.24
C GLY A 432 53.89 8.87 -77.12
N GLY A 433 52.92 8.01 -77.41
CA GLY A 433 51.63 8.10 -78.11
C GLY A 433 51.33 6.73 -78.74
N GLY A 434 50.05 6.46 -79.04
CA GLY A 434 49.58 5.31 -79.84
C GLY A 434 48.77 4.31 -79.02
N GLY A 435 47.58 3.86 -79.40
CA GLY A 435 46.79 3.99 -80.62
C GLY A 435 45.61 3.01 -80.50
N ARG A 436 44.44 3.42 -81.00
CA ARG A 436 43.11 2.75 -80.98
C ARG A 436 43.09 1.47 -81.89
N PRO A 437 41.95 0.77 -82.22
CA PRO A 437 40.53 1.05 -81.96
C PRO A 437 39.52 -0.13 -81.75
N PHE A 438 38.31 0.25 -81.35
CA PHE A 438 36.95 -0.28 -81.64
C PHE A 438 36.71 -1.69 -82.22
N ARG A 439 35.81 -2.43 -81.55
CA ARG A 439 34.66 -3.20 -82.10
C ARG A 439 33.75 -3.54 -80.90
N GLY A 440 32.43 -3.36 -80.84
CA GLY A 440 31.40 -3.22 -81.87
C GLY A 440 30.45 -4.44 -81.79
N GLY A 441 29.16 -4.20 -81.50
CA GLY A 441 28.04 -5.16 -81.57
C GLY A 441 27.54 -5.57 -80.17
N GLY A 442 26.38 -5.14 -79.69
CA GLY A 442 25.03 -5.29 -80.29
C GLY A 442 24.41 -6.57 -79.68
N GLY A 443 23.21 -6.63 -79.13
CA GLY A 443 22.04 -5.76 -79.05
C GLY A 443 20.84 -6.71 -78.84
N GLY A 444 19.82 -6.28 -78.10
CA GLY A 444 18.45 -6.76 -78.29
C GLY A 444 17.88 -7.87 -77.38
N ARG A 445 16.96 -7.42 -76.52
CA ARG A 445 15.51 -7.73 -76.52
C ARG A 445 14.95 -9.11 -76.06
N PHE A 446 13.92 -8.98 -75.21
CA PHE A 446 12.80 -9.91 -74.88
C PHE A 446 13.14 -11.17 -74.05
N GLY A 447 12.29 -11.65 -73.13
CA GLY A 447 10.90 -11.32 -72.84
C GLY A 447 10.41 -11.97 -71.53
N ARG A 448 9.11 -11.78 -71.30
CA ARG A 448 8.27 -12.27 -70.18
C ARG A 448 8.50 -13.74 -69.84
N PHE A 449 8.41 -14.09 -68.54
CA PHE A 449 7.29 -14.79 -67.91
C PHE A 449 7.31 -14.52 -66.40
#